data_AF-E0S0P1-F1
#
_entry.id   AF-E0S0P1-F1
#
_cell.length_a   1.000
_cell.length_b   1.000
_cell.length_c   1.000
_cell.angle_alpha   90.00
_cell.angle_beta   90.00
_cell.angle_gamma   90.00
#
_symmetry.space_group_name_H-M   'P 1'
#
loop_
_entity.id
_entity.type
_entity.pdbx_description
1 polymer ?
#
loop_
_entity_poly.entity_id
_entity_poly.type
_entity_poly.pdbx_seq_one_letter_code
_entity_poly.pdbx_strand_id
1 'polypeptide(L)'
;MTPIKQVTALTKQVGARGVKLLNSNNFLFVNGGIKMARIAGVDLPRDKRVEIGLTYIYGIGRTSSNKILEAAKVNPDTRVRDLTDDEVKKIAEIIGNDYDVEGDLRREVAMNIKRLTEIGCFRGMRHRRGLPCRGQRTKTNARTRKGPKRTIANKKK
;
A
#
# COMPACT_ATOMS: atom_id res chain seq x y z
N MET A 1 -1.81 -51.41 -37.40
CA MET A 1 -0.64 -50.68 -37.95
C MET A 1 -1.10 -49.25 -38.25
N THR A 2 -0.85 -48.31 -37.34
CA THR A 2 -0.96 -46.87 -37.62
C THR A 2 0.27 -46.41 -38.39
N PRO A 3 0.16 -45.43 -39.30
CA PRO A 3 0.49 -44.03 -38.95
C PRO A 3 -0.48 -43.00 -39.60
N ILE A 4 -0.93 -41.94 -38.92
CA ILE A 4 -0.24 -40.66 -38.65
C ILE A 4 -0.21 -39.73 -39.87
N LYS A 5 -0.74 -38.51 -39.64
CA LYS A 5 -0.52 -37.23 -40.36
C LYS A 5 -1.22 -37.08 -41.71
N GLN A 6 -1.75 -35.93 -42.10
CA GLN A 6 -2.08 -34.64 -41.47
C GLN A 6 -2.61 -33.78 -42.65
N VAL A 7 -3.27 -32.67 -42.33
CA VAL A 7 -3.48 -31.49 -43.20
C VAL A 7 -4.54 -31.61 -44.29
N THR A 8 -5.67 -30.92 -44.10
CA THR A 8 -6.27 -29.91 -45.02
C THR A 8 -7.62 -29.50 -44.40
N ALA A 9 -7.69 -28.34 -43.74
CA ALA A 9 -8.17 -27.07 -44.31
C ALA A 9 -9.71 -26.99 -44.34
N LEU A 10 -10.27 -26.02 -43.58
CA LEU A 10 -11.46 -25.19 -43.88
C LEU A 10 -11.98 -24.57 -42.56
N THR A 11 -11.38 -23.48 -42.07
CA THR A 11 -11.89 -22.11 -42.26
C THR A 11 -13.42 -21.99 -42.30
N LYS A 12 -14.04 -21.62 -41.16
CA LYS A 12 -15.18 -20.69 -41.10
C LYS A 12 -15.36 -20.11 -39.69
N GLN A 13 -15.22 -18.78 -39.62
CA GLN A 13 -15.96 -17.82 -38.77
C GLN A 13 -16.11 -18.17 -37.28
N VAL A 14 -15.33 -17.53 -36.39
CA VAL A 14 -15.66 -16.23 -35.74
C VAL A 14 -17.09 -16.22 -35.19
N GLY A 15 -17.21 -16.21 -33.85
CA GLY A 15 -18.47 -15.84 -33.21
C GLY A 15 -18.71 -16.52 -31.87
N ALA A 16 -18.16 -15.93 -30.82
CA ALA A 16 -18.72 -15.81 -29.47
C ALA A 16 -19.54 -16.98 -28.88
N ARG A 17 -19.09 -17.41 -27.69
CA ARG A 17 -19.79 -18.19 -26.65
C ARG A 17 -19.74 -19.71 -26.84
N GLY A 18 -18.56 -20.26 -26.54
CA GLY A 18 -18.38 -21.67 -26.25
C GLY A 18 -19.29 -22.13 -25.11
N VAL A 19 -20.07 -23.14 -25.44
CA VAL A 19 -20.96 -23.94 -24.61
C VAL A 19 -20.21 -24.49 -23.40
N LYS A 20 -20.76 -24.27 -22.20
CA LYS A 20 -20.37 -24.97 -20.97
C LYS A 20 -21.23 -26.23 -20.85
N LEU A 21 -20.63 -27.41 -20.90
CA LEU A 21 -21.08 -28.55 -20.11
C LEU A 21 -19.87 -29.37 -19.59
N LEU A 22 -19.71 -29.26 -18.26
CA LEU A 22 -19.38 -30.27 -17.27
C LEU A 22 -18.37 -31.37 -17.64
N ASN A 23 -17.18 -31.28 -17.04
CA ASN A 23 -16.68 -32.40 -16.25
C ASN A 23 -15.84 -31.88 -15.06
N SER A 24 -16.15 -32.39 -13.88
CA SER A 24 -15.47 -32.12 -12.62
C SER A 24 -13.99 -32.52 -12.70
N ASN A 25 -13.10 -31.66 -12.19
CA ASN A 25 -11.68 -31.94 -11.90
C ASN A 25 -10.64 -31.77 -13.03
N ASN A 26 -10.76 -30.75 -13.88
CA ASN A 26 -9.55 -30.13 -14.44
C ASN A 26 -9.86 -28.78 -15.10
N PHE A 27 -9.71 -27.69 -14.35
CA PHE A 27 -9.60 -26.36 -14.94
C PHE A 27 -8.10 -26.04 -15.07
N LEU A 28 -7.56 -26.25 -16.27
CA LEU A 28 -6.29 -25.68 -16.70
C LEU A 28 -6.45 -24.15 -16.70
N PHE A 29 -6.14 -23.53 -15.55
CA PHE A 29 -5.90 -22.10 -15.48
C PHE A 29 -4.57 -21.80 -16.14
N VAL A 30 -4.61 -20.99 -17.18
CA VAL A 30 -3.47 -20.31 -17.80
C VAL A 30 -2.62 -19.70 -16.68
N ASN A 31 -1.34 -20.07 -16.66
CA ASN A 31 -0.32 -19.53 -15.76
C ASN A 31 -0.36 -18.01 -15.74
N GLY A 32 -0.86 -17.45 -14.64
CA GLY A 32 -1.06 -16.03 -14.43
C GLY A 32 -1.70 -15.79 -13.07
N GLY A 33 -1.24 -16.51 -12.05
CA GLY A 33 -1.73 -16.39 -10.68
C GLY A 33 -1.51 -14.96 -10.16
N ILE A 34 -2.59 -14.21 -10.03
CA ILE A 34 -2.62 -12.86 -9.47
C ILE A 34 -2.33 -12.96 -7.96
N LYS A 35 -1.09 -13.21 -7.54
CA LYS A 35 -0.70 -13.34 -6.11
C LYS A 35 -0.76 -11.99 -5.38
N MET A 36 -1.87 -11.69 -4.70
CA MET A 36 -1.97 -10.45 -3.91
C MET A 36 -1.10 -10.62 -2.68
N ALA A 37 0.07 -9.97 -2.65
CA ALA A 37 0.85 -9.84 -1.44
C ALA A 37 0.16 -8.81 -0.54
N ARG A 38 -0.80 -9.29 0.27
CA ARG A 38 -1.38 -8.51 1.36
C ARG A 38 -0.48 -8.69 2.58
N ILE A 39 0.18 -7.64 3.00
CA ILE A 39 1.10 -7.64 4.14
C ILE A 39 0.53 -6.68 5.18
N ALA A 40 0.38 -7.14 6.42
CA ALA A 40 -0.11 -6.34 7.56
C ALA A 40 -1.44 -5.60 7.31
N GLY A 41 -2.36 -6.19 6.55
CA GLY A 41 -3.68 -5.61 6.29
C GLY A 41 -3.71 -4.51 5.21
N VAL A 42 -2.60 -4.27 4.53
CA VAL A 42 -2.48 -3.35 3.39
C VAL A 42 -2.09 -4.11 2.12
N ASP A 43 -2.71 -3.75 1.00
CA ASP A 43 -2.41 -4.34 -0.30
C ASP A 43 -1.20 -3.63 -0.94
N LEU A 44 -0.11 -4.35 -1.21
CA LEU A 44 1.10 -3.77 -1.79
C LEU A 44 1.00 -3.63 -3.32
N PRO A 45 1.55 -2.55 -3.90
CA PRO A 45 1.64 -2.40 -5.35
C PRO A 45 2.63 -3.42 -5.95
N ARG A 46 2.14 -4.21 -6.90
CA ARG A 46 2.82 -5.40 -7.45
C ARG A 46 4.02 -5.12 -8.35
N ASP A 47 3.98 -3.98 -9.05
CA ASP A 47 4.96 -3.66 -10.10
C ASP A 47 6.23 -3.01 -9.55
N LYS A 48 6.30 -2.80 -8.23
CA LYS A 48 7.41 -2.15 -7.56
C LYS A 48 8.39 -3.16 -6.96
N ARG A 49 9.62 -2.69 -6.75
CA ARG A 49 10.63 -3.39 -5.95
C ARG A 49 10.15 -3.50 -4.51
N VAL A 50 10.53 -4.56 -3.80
CA VAL A 50 10.04 -4.80 -2.43
C VAL A 50 10.43 -3.67 -1.47
N GLU A 51 11.63 -3.09 -1.60
CA GLU A 51 12.05 -1.91 -0.82
C GLU A 51 11.00 -0.79 -0.87
N ILE A 52 10.57 -0.43 -2.07
CA ILE A 52 9.61 0.66 -2.26
C ILE A 52 8.19 0.19 -1.94
N GLY A 53 7.88 -1.08 -2.22
CA GLY A 53 6.59 -1.69 -1.93
C GLY A 53 6.22 -1.61 -0.46
N LEU A 54 7.18 -1.87 0.44
CA LEU A 54 6.96 -1.83 1.89
C LEU A 54 6.73 -0.41 2.42
N THR A 55 7.28 0.63 1.78
CA THR A 55 7.07 2.04 2.18
C THR A 55 5.64 2.55 1.99
N TYR A 56 4.78 1.78 1.33
CA TYR A 56 3.36 2.09 1.24
C TYR A 56 2.62 1.87 2.57
N ILE A 57 3.17 1.04 3.44
CA ILE A 57 2.63 0.82 4.78
C ILE A 57 3.00 2.03 5.65
N TYR A 58 2.01 2.68 6.23
CA TYR A 58 2.20 3.81 7.13
C TYR A 58 2.99 3.39 8.37
N GLY A 59 4.11 4.07 8.61
CA GLY A 59 5.07 3.74 9.66
C GLY A 59 6.36 3.12 9.13
N ILE A 60 6.36 2.59 7.90
CA ILE A 60 7.55 2.00 7.29
C ILE A 60 8.21 3.00 6.34
N GLY A 61 9.43 3.41 6.67
CA GLY A 61 10.29 4.20 5.79
C GLY A 61 11.28 3.34 5.00
N ARG A 62 12.11 3.98 4.18
CA ARG A 62 13.16 3.29 3.40
C ARG A 62 14.18 2.56 4.28
N THR A 63 14.59 3.20 5.36
CA THR A 63 15.55 2.64 6.33
C THR A 63 14.98 1.42 7.04
N SER A 64 13.73 1.50 7.51
CA SER A 64 13.04 0.38 8.15
C SER A 64 12.82 -0.77 7.17
N SER A 65 12.42 -0.45 5.93
CA SER A 65 12.25 -1.46 4.88
C SER A 65 13.53 -2.24 4.62
N ASN A 66 14.69 -1.58 4.51
CA ASN A 66 15.96 -2.27 4.28
C ASN A 66 16.31 -3.20 5.46
N LYS A 67 16.11 -2.73 6.69
CA LYS A 67 16.33 -3.56 7.90
C LYS A 67 15.41 -4.79 7.93
N ILE A 68 14.15 -4.62 7.55
CA ILE A 68 13.18 -5.73 7.50
C ILE A 68 13.60 -6.75 6.43
N LEU A 69 14.07 -6.28 5.27
CA LEU A 69 14.53 -7.15 4.18
C LEU A 69 15.82 -7.90 4.52
N GLU A 70 16.76 -7.24 5.20
CA GLU A 70 17.97 -7.86 5.73
C GLU A 70 17.62 -8.95 6.76
N ALA A 71 16.71 -8.67 7.69
CA ALA A 71 16.25 -9.64 8.69
C ALA A 71 15.49 -10.82 8.06
N ALA A 72 14.65 -10.56 7.06
CA ALA A 72 13.92 -11.57 6.32
C ALA A 72 14.79 -12.37 5.33
N LYS A 73 16.04 -11.91 5.09
CA LYS A 73 16.98 -12.44 4.07
C LYS A 73 16.38 -12.44 2.65
N VAL A 74 15.60 -11.40 2.32
CA VAL A 74 14.97 -11.23 1.01
C VAL A 74 15.77 -10.23 0.20
N ASN A 75 15.98 -10.52 -1.08
CA ASN A 75 16.69 -9.59 -1.96
C ASN A 75 15.80 -8.35 -2.26
N PRO A 76 16.27 -7.12 -1.98
CA PRO A 76 15.49 -5.88 -2.17
C PRO A 76 15.13 -5.57 -3.63
N ASP A 77 15.87 -6.15 -4.57
CA ASP A 77 15.70 -5.91 -6.01
C ASP A 77 14.55 -6.71 -6.62
N THR A 78 14.06 -7.71 -5.90
CA THR A 78 12.91 -8.52 -6.30
C THR A 78 11.67 -7.64 -6.42
N ARG A 79 10.73 -8.06 -7.28
CA ARG A 79 9.42 -7.41 -7.39
C ARG A 79 8.45 -8.07 -6.44
N VAL A 80 7.47 -7.30 -5.98
CA VAL A 80 6.43 -7.78 -5.07
C VAL A 80 5.64 -8.97 -5.64
N ARG A 81 5.49 -9.08 -6.97
CA ARG A 81 4.81 -10.24 -7.59
C ARG A 81 5.59 -11.55 -7.44
N ASP A 82 6.92 -11.47 -7.37
CA ASP A 82 7.82 -12.62 -7.43
C ASP A 82 8.16 -13.13 -6.02
N LEU A 83 7.56 -12.53 -4.98
CA LEU A 83 7.69 -12.96 -3.60
C LEU A 83 7.03 -14.32 -3.36
N THR A 84 7.73 -15.17 -2.62
CA THR A 84 7.19 -16.44 -2.13
C THR A 84 6.29 -16.22 -0.90
N ASP A 85 5.34 -17.13 -0.69
CA ASP A 85 4.38 -16.99 0.41
C ASP A 85 5.06 -17.10 1.78
N ASP A 86 6.21 -17.77 1.86
CA ASP A 86 7.02 -17.89 3.08
C ASP A 86 7.81 -16.60 3.39
N GLU A 87 8.34 -15.91 2.37
CA GLU A 87 8.98 -14.60 2.54
C GLU A 87 7.96 -13.56 3.01
N VAL A 88 6.74 -13.61 2.46
CA VAL A 88 5.64 -12.74 2.87
C VAL A 88 5.30 -12.95 4.36
N LYS A 89 5.23 -14.19 4.83
CA LYS A 89 4.99 -14.50 6.25
C LYS A 89 6.10 -13.98 7.15
N LYS A 90 7.37 -14.21 6.80
CA LYS A 90 8.52 -13.72 7.57
C LYS A 90 8.51 -12.20 7.69
N ILE A 91 8.23 -11.49 6.60
CA ILE A 91 8.12 -10.03 6.59
C ILE A 91 6.96 -9.59 7.51
N ALA A 92 5.80 -10.26 7.44
CA ALA A 92 4.66 -9.93 8.28
C ALA A 92 4.92 -10.17 9.78
N GLU A 93 5.61 -11.25 10.14
CA GLU A 93 6.01 -11.55 11.52
C GLU A 93 6.96 -10.49 12.08
N ILE A 94 7.99 -10.11 11.32
CA ILE A 94 8.95 -9.06 11.72
C ILE A 94 8.22 -7.72 11.90
N ILE A 95 7.34 -7.36 10.98
CA ILE A 95 6.56 -6.11 11.07
C ILE A 95 5.66 -6.13 12.31
N GLY A 96 4.97 -7.24 12.58
CA GLY A 96 4.04 -7.34 13.70
C GLY A 96 4.69 -7.30 15.08
N ASN A 97 5.95 -7.74 15.19
CA ASN A 97 6.66 -7.78 16.47
C ASN A 97 7.43 -6.48 16.78
N ASP A 98 8.12 -5.92 15.78
CA ASP A 98 9.12 -4.87 16.02
C ASP A 98 8.62 -3.46 15.68
N TYR A 99 7.50 -3.32 14.97
CA TYR A 99 7.05 -2.03 14.42
C TYR A 99 5.58 -1.75 14.69
N ASP A 100 5.31 -0.56 15.23
CA ASP A 100 3.96 0.01 15.26
C ASP A 100 3.57 0.51 13.87
N VAL A 101 2.60 -0.16 13.25
CA VAL A 101 2.15 0.13 11.88
C VAL A 101 0.70 0.63 11.82
N GLU A 102 0.43 1.44 10.81
CA GLU A 102 -0.90 1.89 10.41
C GLU A 102 -1.76 2.45 11.56
N GLY A 103 -2.72 1.65 12.03
CA GLY A 103 -3.74 2.07 12.97
C GLY A 103 -3.15 2.46 14.32
N ASP A 104 -2.18 1.70 14.81
CA ASP A 104 -1.64 1.90 16.16
C ASP A 104 -0.74 3.13 16.21
N LEU A 105 0.14 3.30 15.24
CA LEU A 105 0.95 4.52 15.11
C LEU A 105 0.07 5.78 14.92
N ARG A 106 -1.03 5.69 14.14
CA ARG A 106 -1.97 6.81 13.99
C ARG A 106 -2.69 7.15 15.30
N ARG A 107 -3.12 6.13 16.06
CA ARG A 107 -3.76 6.30 17.37
C ARG A 107 -2.80 6.93 18.35
N GLU A 108 -1.57 6.45 18.43
CA GLU A 108 -0.55 6.97 19.34
C GLU A 108 -0.24 8.45 19.05
N VAL A 109 -0.02 8.80 17.78
CA VAL A 109 0.19 10.19 17.37
C VAL A 109 -1.02 11.07 17.71
N ALA A 110 -2.23 10.57 17.49
CA ALA A 110 -3.46 11.29 17.85
C ALA A 110 -3.58 11.50 19.37
N MET A 111 -3.28 10.48 20.18
CA MET A 111 -3.25 10.58 21.65
C MET A 111 -2.19 11.57 22.13
N ASN A 112 -1.00 11.55 21.54
CA ASN A 112 0.06 12.51 21.83
C ASN A 112 -0.38 13.96 21.55
N ILE A 113 -1.10 14.21 20.45
CA ILE A 113 -1.64 15.54 20.13
C ILE A 113 -2.78 15.94 21.09
N LYS A 114 -3.68 15.01 21.44
CA LYS A 114 -4.76 15.25 22.40
C LYS A 114 -4.19 15.62 23.78
N ARG A 115 -3.22 14.85 24.27
CA ARG A 115 -2.48 15.12 25.51
C ARG A 115 -1.89 16.54 25.53
N LEU A 116 -1.20 16.95 24.47
CA LEU A 116 -0.65 18.32 24.38
C LEU A 116 -1.74 19.40 24.41
N THR A 117 -2.90 19.09 23.84
CA THR A 117 -4.05 20.00 23.77
C THR A 117 -4.74 20.14 25.13
N GLU A 118 -4.86 19.04 25.88
CA GLU A 118 -5.42 19.00 27.24
C GLU A 118 -4.53 19.72 28.25
N ILE A 119 -3.21 19.51 28.18
CA ILE A 119 -2.22 20.24 29.02
C ILE A 119 -2.30 21.76 28.81
N GLY A 120 -2.73 22.23 27.63
CA GLY A 120 -2.83 23.66 27.34
C GLY A 120 -1.49 24.36 27.06
N CYS A 121 -0.41 23.59 26.85
CA CYS A 121 0.90 24.14 26.48
C CYS A 121 0.84 24.95 25.16
N PHE A 122 1.83 25.81 24.92
CA PHE A 122 1.90 26.62 23.69
C PHE A 122 1.75 25.76 22.42
N ARG A 123 2.42 24.60 22.36
CA ARG A 123 2.30 23.66 21.24
C ARG A 123 0.86 23.16 21.07
N GLY A 124 0.21 22.76 22.16
CA GLY A 124 -1.20 22.32 22.17
C GLY A 124 -2.16 23.39 21.66
N MET A 125 -2.01 24.64 22.13
CA MET A 125 -2.81 25.76 21.62
C MET A 125 -2.64 25.97 20.12
N ARG A 126 -1.43 25.79 19.59
CA ARG A 126 -1.14 25.90 18.15
C ARG A 126 -1.73 24.74 17.36
N HIS A 127 -1.71 23.52 17.91
CA HIS A 127 -2.39 22.36 17.33
C HIS A 127 -3.90 22.61 17.22
N ARG A 128 -4.54 23.10 18.29
CA ARG A 128 -5.97 23.47 18.33
C ARG A 128 -6.33 24.56 17.33
N ARG A 129 -5.50 25.61 17.22
CA ARG A 129 -5.71 26.75 16.31
C ARG A 129 -5.33 26.49 14.84
N GLY A 130 -4.80 25.31 14.51
CA GLY A 130 -4.36 25.00 13.14
C GLY A 130 -3.19 25.88 12.66
N LEU A 131 -2.23 26.17 13.55
CA LEU A 131 -1.06 26.99 13.24
C LEU A 131 0.24 26.17 13.39
N PRO A 132 1.34 26.57 12.72
CA PRO A 132 2.64 25.95 12.91
C PRO A 132 3.10 25.99 14.37
N CYS A 133 3.61 24.87 14.87
CA CYS A 133 4.02 24.69 16.27
C CYS A 133 5.54 24.87 16.51
N ARG A 134 6.37 24.88 15.46
CA ARG A 134 7.84 24.98 15.52
C ARG A 134 8.39 26.42 15.40
N GLY A 135 7.65 27.42 15.90
CA GLY A 135 8.10 28.83 15.87
C GLY A 135 8.10 29.53 14.50
N GLN A 136 7.52 28.90 13.46
CA GLN A 136 7.45 29.49 12.12
C GLN A 136 6.55 30.75 12.09
N ARG A 137 6.94 31.75 11.29
CA ARG A 137 6.16 32.98 11.06
C ARG A 137 4.81 32.64 10.41
N THR A 138 3.72 33.21 10.91
CA THR A 138 2.36 32.88 10.44
C THR A 138 1.71 33.92 9.52
N LYS A 139 2.39 35.05 9.30
CA LYS A 139 1.90 36.17 8.48
C LYS A 139 1.95 35.85 6.98
N THR A 140 3.06 35.29 6.51
CA THR A 140 3.32 35.04 5.08
C THR A 140 3.03 33.59 4.70
N ASN A 141 3.93 32.66 5.01
CA ASN A 141 3.94 31.29 4.48
C ASN A 141 3.50 30.27 5.54
N ALA A 142 2.19 30.08 5.71
CA ALA A 142 1.63 29.10 6.65
C ALA A 142 0.46 28.29 6.08
N ARG A 143 0.31 28.23 4.75
CA ARG A 143 -0.88 27.67 4.11
C ARG A 143 -1.04 26.16 4.30
N THR A 144 0.06 25.39 4.26
CA THR A 144 0.04 23.93 4.50
C THR A 144 -0.63 23.56 5.82
N ARG A 145 -0.46 24.38 6.87
CA ARG A 145 -1.07 24.14 8.19
C ARG A 145 -2.42 24.83 8.36
N LYS A 146 -2.61 26.03 7.79
CA LYS A 146 -3.87 26.81 7.86
C LYS A 146 -4.99 26.29 6.93
N GLY A 147 -4.71 25.38 6.00
CA GLY A 147 -5.65 24.91 4.98
C GLY A 147 -5.88 25.94 3.85
N PRO A 148 -6.78 25.73 2.88
CA PRO A 148 -7.06 26.66 1.77
C PRO A 148 -7.71 27.97 2.24
N LYS A 149 -7.53 29.09 1.49
CA LYS A 149 -8.06 30.41 1.88
C LYS A 149 -9.58 30.32 1.95
N ARG A 150 -10.15 30.49 3.15
CA ARG A 150 -11.59 30.66 3.32
C ARG A 150 -11.96 32.00 2.70
N THR A 151 -12.58 31.95 1.52
CA THR A 151 -13.24 33.13 0.94
C THR A 151 -14.43 33.47 1.81
N ILE A 152 -14.47 34.69 2.34
CA ILE A 152 -15.67 35.17 3.01
C ILE A 152 -16.67 35.45 1.89
N ALA A 153 -17.71 34.61 1.77
CA ALA A 153 -18.85 34.93 0.93
C ALA A 153 -19.43 36.28 1.42
N ASN A 154 -19.65 37.22 0.51
CA ASN A 154 -20.07 38.61 0.74
C ASN A 154 -19.03 39.63 1.22
N LYS A 155 -18.00 39.89 0.41
CA LYS A 155 -17.59 41.29 0.19
C LYS A 155 -18.04 41.70 -1.22
N LYS A 156 -19.24 42.27 -1.31
CA LYS A 156 -19.59 43.12 -2.46
C LYS A 156 -18.62 44.31 -2.44
N LYS A 157 -18.09 44.62 -3.61
CA LYS A 157 -17.21 45.76 -3.86
C LYS A 157 -17.98 47.07 -3.69
#